data_AF-A0A838DIW2-F1
#
_entry.id   AF-A0A838DIW2-F1
#
_cell.length_a   1.000
_cell.length_b   1.000
_cell.length_c   1.000
_cell.angle_alpha   90.00
_cell.angle_beta   90.00
_cell.angle_gamma   90.00
#
_symmetry.space_group_name_H-M   'P 1'
#
loop_
_entity.id
_entity.type
_entity.pdbx_description
1 polymer ?
#
loop_
_entity_poly.entity_id
_entity_poly.type
_entity_poly.pdbx_seq_one_letter_code
_entity_poly.pdbx_strand_id
1 'polypeptide(L)' 'MDAGADLVVGAHPHVIEPHEFYKGKLIVYSLGNFVFDNMYEEVVRRGTILTVSIQKRQLLTWKLLPTRIGDWGEPSLLQP' A
#
# COMPACT_ATOMS: atom_id res chain seq x y z
N MET A 1 6.58 16.04 1.61
CA MET A 1 5.99 16.76 2.75
C MET A 1 6.29 18.25 2.72
N ASP A 2 7.51 18.65 2.36
CA ASP A 2 7.92 20.07 2.31
C ASP A 2 7.10 20.91 1.32
N ALA A 3 6.56 20.29 0.27
CA ALA A 3 5.63 20.89 -0.68
C ALA A 3 4.16 20.96 -0.17
N GLY A 4 3.90 20.65 1.11
CA GLY A 4 2.56 20.81 1.72
C GLY A 4 1.63 19.60 1.68
N ALA A 5 2.08 18.44 1.17
CA ALA A 5 1.32 17.19 1.19
C ALA A 5 1.04 16.71 2.63
N ASP A 6 -0.12 16.09 2.87
CA ASP A 6 -0.53 15.53 4.17
C ASP A 6 -0.38 14.00 4.27
N LEU A 7 -0.25 13.32 3.12
CA LEU A 7 0.02 11.90 2.92
C LEU A 7 0.70 11.75 1.55
N VAL A 8 1.63 10.80 1.41
CA VAL A 8 2.16 10.38 0.11
C VAL A 8 1.93 8.88 -0.05
N VAL A 9 1.40 8.49 -1.21
CA VAL A 9 1.24 7.08 -1.62
C VAL A 9 1.96 6.90 -2.94
N GLY A 10 3.06 6.19 -2.90
CA GLY A 10 3.84 5.76 -4.05
C GLY A 10 3.34 4.43 -4.59
N ALA A 11 3.78 4.16 -5.81
CA ALA A 11 3.57 2.94 -6.57
C ALA A 11 4.76 2.78 -7.51
N HIS A 12 4.72 1.79 -8.41
CA HIS A 12 5.74 1.38 -9.38
C HIS A 12 6.52 0.12 -8.99
N PRO A 13 7.13 0.00 -7.80
CA PRO A 13 7.69 -1.28 -7.37
C PRO A 13 6.59 -2.35 -7.27
N HIS A 14 6.76 -3.47 -7.97
CA HIS A 14 5.82 -4.60 -7.96
C HIS A 14 5.84 -5.41 -6.66
N VAL A 15 6.32 -4.82 -5.58
CA VAL A 15 6.47 -5.42 -4.25
C VAL A 15 6.07 -4.39 -3.19
N ILE A 16 5.67 -4.88 -2.02
CA ILE A 16 5.40 -4.02 -0.86
C ILE A 16 6.74 -3.41 -0.42
N GLU A 17 6.77 -2.09 -0.27
CA GLU A 17 7.90 -1.39 0.33
C GLU A 17 7.50 -0.87 1.73
N PRO A 18 8.49 -0.55 2.58
CA PRO A 18 8.21 0.06 3.88
C PRO A 18 7.37 1.33 3.75
N HIS A 19 6.69 1.67 4.84
CA HIS A 19 6.13 3.00 5.03
C HIS A 19 6.96 3.70 6.10
N GLU A 20 6.94 5.02 6.10
CA GLU A 20 7.58 5.82 7.13
C GLU A 20 6.75 7.05 7.52
N PHE A 21 7.09 7.63 8.65
CA PHE A 21 6.59 8.93 9.06
C PHE A 21 7.68 9.97 8.89
N TYR A 22 7.53 10.83 7.89
CA TYR A 22 8.42 11.97 7.68
C TYR A 22 7.71 13.26 8.10
N LYS A 23 8.30 14.00 9.05
CA LYS A 23 7.71 15.21 9.65
C LYS A 23 6.28 14.98 10.17
N GLY A 24 6.06 13.82 10.80
CA GLY A 24 4.78 13.44 11.39
C GLY A 24 3.68 13.08 10.38
N LYS A 25 4.02 12.93 9.10
CA LYS A 25 3.07 12.60 8.03
C LYS A 25 3.48 11.30 7.34
N LEU A 26 2.50 10.47 7.01
CA LEU A 26 2.72 9.14 6.46
C LEU A 26 3.20 9.20 5.00
N ILE A 27 4.20 8.38 4.69
CA ILE A 27 4.66 8.07 3.33
C ILE A 27 4.58 6.55 3.17
N VAL A 28 3.85 6.09 2.16
CA VAL A 28 3.84 4.68 1.74
C VAL A 28 4.56 4.61 0.41
N TYR A 29 5.71 3.93 0.32
CA TYR A 29 6.53 3.97 -0.90
C TYR A 29 6.00 3.07 -2.02
N SER A 30 5.54 1.87 -1.68
CA SER A 30 4.82 1.00 -2.60
C SER A 30 3.85 0.09 -1.87
N LEU A 31 2.65 -0.07 -2.45
CA LEU A 31 1.63 -0.99 -1.98
C LEU A 31 1.84 -2.42 -2.49
N GLY A 32 2.77 -2.64 -3.43
CA GLY A 32 2.86 -3.88 -4.20
C GLY A 32 1.68 -4.06 -5.15
N ASN A 33 1.45 -5.28 -5.60
CA ASN A 33 0.41 -5.56 -6.59
C ASN A 33 -0.91 -5.96 -5.92
N PHE A 34 -2.01 -5.45 -6.47
CA PHE A 34 -3.36 -5.93 -6.14
C PHE A 34 -3.89 -6.91 -7.19
N VAL A 35 -3.63 -6.64 -8.48
CA VAL A 35 -3.89 -7.54 -9.62
C VAL A 35 -2.72 -7.35 -10.57
N PHE A 36 -2.18 -8.44 -11.13
CA PHE A 36 -1.01 -8.39 -12.01
C PHE A 36 -0.94 -9.64 -12.89
N ASP A 37 -0.36 -9.53 -14.08
CA ASP A 37 -0.23 -10.60 -15.07
C ASP A 37 1.08 -11.40 -14.92
N ASN A 38 2.15 -10.74 -14.46
CA ASN A 38 3.47 -11.34 -14.29
C ASN A 38 3.71 -11.78 -12.83
N MET A 39 3.20 -12.96 -12.47
CA MET A 39 3.12 -13.48 -11.09
C MET A 39 4.11 -14.63 -10.78
N TYR A 40 5.25 -14.72 -11.47
CA TYR A 40 6.15 -15.85 -11.31
C TYR A 40 6.75 -15.99 -9.89
N GLU A 41 6.96 -14.86 -9.20
CA GLU A 41 7.54 -14.82 -7.86
C GLU A 41 6.47 -14.53 -6.80
N GLU A 42 6.50 -15.22 -5.65
CA GLU A 42 5.50 -15.00 -4.59
C GLU A 42 5.54 -13.57 -4.03
N VAL A 43 6.70 -12.91 -4.07
CA VAL A 43 6.84 -11.52 -3.59
C VAL A 43 6.02 -10.54 -4.42
N VAL A 44 5.87 -10.77 -5.73
CA VAL A 44 5.06 -9.91 -6.61
C VAL A 44 3.58 -10.22 -6.55
N ARG A 45 3.21 -11.35 -5.94
CA ARG A 45 1.81 -11.72 -5.67
C ARG A 45 1.28 -11.10 -4.39
N ARG A 46 2.14 -10.44 -3.60
CA ARG A 46 1.77 -9.78 -2.36
C ARG A 46 1.58 -8.30 -2.57
N GLY A 47 0.57 -7.76 -1.90
CA GLY A 47 0.30 -6.33 -1.87
C GLY A 47 -0.39 -5.93 -0.59
N THR A 48 -0.82 -4.68 -0.56
CA THR A 48 -1.62 -4.13 0.53
C THR A 48 -2.69 -3.19 -0.02
N ILE A 49 -3.85 -3.18 0.64
CA ILE A 49 -4.82 -2.10 0.51
C ILE A 49 -4.55 -1.11 1.63
N LEU A 50 -4.23 0.13 1.27
CA LEU A 50 -4.15 1.23 2.22
C LEU A 50 -5.56 1.79 2.46
N THR A 51 -6.05 1.64 3.68
CA THR A 51 -7.23 2.37 4.15
C THR A 51 -6.78 3.57 4.98
N VAL A 52 -7.41 4.72 4.75
CA VAL A 52 -7.10 5.97 5.46
C VAL A 52 -8.38 6.70 5.84
N SER A 53 -8.38 7.35 7.01
CA SER A 53 -9.38 8.31 7.41
C SER A 53 -8.72 9.66 7.57
N ILE A 54 -9.18 10.65 6.80
CA ILE A 54 -8.64 12.01 6.80
C ILE A 54 -9.76 12.97 7.13
N GLN A 55 -9.51 13.90 8.07
CA GLN A 55 -10.42 14.99 8.36
C GLN A 55 -9.67 16.32 8.25
N LYS A 56 -10.21 17.22 7.42
CA LYS A 56 -9.57 18.49 7.04
C LYS A 56 -8.19 18.25 6.41
N ARG A 57 -7.12 18.33 7.21
CA ARG A 57 -5.71 18.16 6.81
C ARG A 57 -4.95 17.20 7.72
N GLN A 58 -5.67 16.43 8.52
CA GLN A 58 -5.10 15.50 9.49
C GLN A 58 -5.47 14.07 9.10
N LEU A 59 -4.44 13.23 8.97
CA LEU A 59 -4.62 11.78 8.92
C LEU A 59 -5.00 11.30 10.32
N LEU A 60 -6.24 10.83 10.47
CA LEU A 60 -6.77 10.36 11.75
C LEU A 60 -6.39 8.90 11.99
N THR A 61 -6.62 8.06 10.99
CA THR A 61 -6.30 6.63 11.05
C THR A 61 -5.80 6.15 9.70
N TRP A 62 -5.02 5.09 9.72
CA TRP A 62 -4.59 4.38 8.52
C TRP A 62 -4.35 2.92 8.86
N LYS A 63 -4.48 2.04 7.87
CA LYS A 63 -4.17 0.62 8.00
C LYS A 63 -3.73 0.08 6.63
N LEU A 64 -2.73 -0.78 6.65
CA LEU A 64 -2.38 -1.61 5.50
C LEU A 64 -3.03 -2.98 5.71
N LEU A 65 -3.94 -3.34 4.80
CA LEU A 65 -4.59 -4.64 4.78
C LEU A 65 -3.82 -5.52 3.79
N PRO A 66 -3.16 -6.60 4.23
CA PRO A 66 -2.36 -7.43 3.35
C PRO A 66 -3.26 -8.16 2.34
N THR A 67 -2.76 -8.28 1.11
CA THR A 67 -3.43 -8.98 0.01
C THR A 67 -2.50 -9.97 -0.65
N ARG A 68 -3.12 -10.99 -1.26
CA ARG A 68 -2.42 -11.93 -2.13
C ARG A 68 -3.22 -12.19 -3.39
N ILE A 69 -2.52 -12.26 -4.52
CA ILE A 69 -3.08 -12.66 -5.81
C ILE A 69 -3.04 -14.19 -5.93
N GLY A 70 -4.20 -14.80 -6.14
CA GLY A 70 -4.38 -16.24 -6.37
C GLY A 70 -3.93 -16.68 -7.76
N ASP A 71 -4.01 -17.99 -8.03
CA ASP A 71 -3.46 -18.60 -9.25
C ASP A 71 -4.21 -18.19 -10.51
N TRP A 72 -5.40 -17.64 -10.37
CA TRP A 72 -6.23 -17.14 -11.46
C TRP A 72 -6.22 -15.61 -11.56
N GLY A 73 -5.29 -14.94 -10.86
CA GLY A 73 -5.19 -13.48 -10.84
C GLY A 73 -6.18 -12.81 -9.87
N GLU A 74 -6.92 -13.58 -9.08
CA GLU A 74 -7.91 -13.07 -8.15
C GLU A 74 -7.25 -12.47 -6.89
N PRO A 75 -7.56 -11.21 -6.54
CA PRO A 75 -7.09 -10.64 -5.29
C PRO A 75 -7.87 -11.23 -4.11
N SER A 76 -7.15 -11.54 -3.04
CA SER A 76 -7.73 -11.94 -1.75
C SER A 76 -7.12 -11.11 -0.63
N LEU A 77 -7.95 -10.73 0.35
CA LEU A 77 -7.45 -10.22 1.62
C LEU A 77 -6.82 -11.38 2.38
N LEU A 78 -5.58 -11.19 2.79
CA LEU A 78 -4.99 -12.03 3.83
C LEU A 78 -5.63 -11.54 5.14
N GLN A 79 -6.65 -12.27 5.61
CA GLN A 79 -7.28 -11.95 6.89
C GLN A 79 -6.20 -11.93 7.99
N PRO A 80 -6.29 -11.02 8.98
CA PRO A 80 -5.58 -11.22 10.24
C PRO A 80 -6.08 -12.48 10.96
#